data_AF-A0AAW9IUY9-F1
#
_entry.id   AF-A0AAW9IUY9-F1
#
_cell.length_a   1.000
_cell.length_b   1.000
_cell.length_c   1.000
_cell.angle_alpha   90.00
_cell.angle_beta   90.00
_cell.angle_gamma   90.00
#
_symmetry.space_group_name_H-M   'P 1'
#
loop_
_entity.id
_entity.type
_entity.pdbx_description
1 polymer ?
#
loop_
_entity_poly.entity_id
_entity_poly.type
_entity_poly.pdbx_seq_one_letter_code
_entity_poly.pdbx_strand_id
1 'polypeptide(L)'
;PQDELNNRTFPWTTGRLLGGASSVNRQLCVRPTTAVIKKWQALLGPLWSPEEVIERFKELEKYNGRTNNPEARGFRGHVDVRQAPVNPTRMAQKLALAIERATGFEEILDYNNPDTPIGPYTRNQYTQEPDGTRESSSTAFLSRKIVDKEGCGVNGRNLMLLTKSTALNIIFCDNIAIGVDFLREGLYLSAFARKKVIVCAGAIKSPKLLMLSGIGPANELRAKGIPVIFDNQNVGKNLANHSIIAAIFSTNPNDKPVPPDDPNAHLIAGAFLPNPAPGSNPKLRAVQIEPFFSNNTLIVGISPIQPK
;
A
#
# COMPACT_ATOMS: atom_id res chain seq x y z
N PRO A 1 -11.70 -19.07 -12.82
CA PRO A 1 -10.95 -20.17 -12.15
C PRO A 1 -9.47 -20.00 -12.47
N GLN A 2 -8.58 -20.49 -11.63
CA GLN A 2 -7.13 -20.45 -11.85
C GLN A 2 -6.61 -21.89 -11.92
N ASP A 3 -6.16 -22.32 -13.10
CA ASP A 3 -5.78 -23.71 -13.37
C ASP A 3 -4.60 -24.14 -12.49
N GLU A 4 -3.62 -23.25 -12.32
CA GLU A 4 -2.43 -23.44 -11.49
C GLU A 4 -2.74 -23.48 -9.97
N LEU A 5 -3.99 -23.19 -9.58
CA LEU A 5 -4.45 -23.18 -8.20
C LEU A 5 -5.61 -24.14 -7.96
N ASN A 6 -5.64 -25.27 -8.68
CA ASN A 6 -6.69 -26.30 -8.61
C ASN A 6 -8.08 -25.74 -8.91
N ASN A 7 -8.19 -24.92 -9.97
CA ASN A 7 -9.43 -24.29 -10.43
C ASN A 7 -10.11 -23.36 -9.41
N ARG A 8 -9.41 -22.94 -8.35
CA ARG A 8 -9.96 -22.05 -7.34
C ARG A 8 -10.23 -20.64 -7.89
N THR A 9 -11.14 -19.95 -7.22
CA THR A 9 -11.44 -18.53 -7.45
C THR A 9 -11.18 -17.75 -6.17
N PHE A 10 -10.54 -16.60 -6.27
CA PHE A 10 -10.22 -15.75 -5.13
C PHE A 10 -10.98 -14.43 -5.25
N PRO A 11 -11.66 -13.99 -4.17
CA PRO A 11 -12.25 -12.66 -4.16
C PRO A 11 -11.15 -11.60 -4.14
N TRP A 12 -11.29 -10.58 -4.99
CA TRP A 12 -10.46 -9.38 -4.95
C TRP A 12 -11.23 -8.27 -4.24
N THR A 13 -10.77 -7.89 -3.06
CA THR A 13 -11.39 -6.83 -2.26
C THR A 13 -10.63 -5.52 -2.42
N THR A 14 -11.37 -4.41 -2.46
CA THR A 14 -10.80 -3.05 -2.57
C THR A 14 -11.59 -2.08 -1.70
N GLY A 15 -10.93 -1.02 -1.21
CA GLY A 15 -11.62 0.04 -0.47
C GLY A 15 -12.56 0.84 -1.38
N ARG A 16 -13.86 0.88 -1.04
CA ARG A 16 -14.89 1.69 -1.73
C ARG A 16 -15.45 2.77 -0.80
N LEU A 17 -14.57 3.66 -0.37
CA LEU A 17 -14.85 4.80 0.52
C LEU A 17 -13.75 5.85 0.33
N LEU A 18 -13.94 7.05 0.90
CA LEU A 18 -12.87 8.06 0.92
C LEU A 18 -11.62 7.49 1.59
N GLY A 19 -10.45 7.82 1.04
CA GLY A 19 -9.16 7.25 1.43
C GLY A 19 -8.87 5.88 0.80
N GLY A 20 -9.86 5.26 0.15
CA GLY A 20 -9.71 3.98 -0.53
C GLY A 20 -9.28 2.88 0.45
N ALA A 21 -8.24 2.13 0.09
CA ALA A 21 -7.74 1.05 0.93
C ALA A 21 -7.18 1.54 2.28
N SER A 22 -6.63 2.76 2.35
CA SER A 22 -6.03 3.28 3.60
C SER A 22 -7.03 3.37 4.77
N SER A 23 -8.32 3.50 4.46
CA SER A 23 -9.40 3.56 5.44
C SER A 23 -9.80 2.20 6.02
N VAL A 24 -9.34 1.09 5.43
CA VAL A 24 -9.75 -0.28 5.81
C VAL A 24 -8.61 -1.31 5.83
N ASN A 25 -7.40 -0.96 5.39
CA ASN A 25 -6.23 -1.85 5.36
C ASN A 25 -5.72 -2.18 6.77
N ARG A 26 -4.65 -2.98 6.86
CA ARG A 26 -3.95 -3.30 8.12
C ARG A 26 -3.05 -2.18 8.67
N GLN A 27 -3.12 -0.98 8.10
CA GLN A 27 -2.38 0.21 8.53
C GLN A 27 -0.85 0.10 8.45
N LEU A 28 -0.27 -1.03 8.04
CA LEU A 28 1.17 -1.19 7.93
C LEU A 28 1.77 -0.15 6.98
N CYS A 29 2.75 0.59 7.49
CA CYS A 29 3.58 1.50 6.73
C CYS A 29 4.90 0.78 6.41
N VAL A 30 5.04 0.36 5.14
CA VAL A 30 6.23 -0.33 4.62
C VAL A 30 6.66 0.38 3.34
N ARG A 31 7.91 0.82 3.30
CA ARG A 31 8.53 1.46 2.14
C ARG A 31 9.17 0.41 1.23
N PRO A 32 9.25 0.67 -0.08
CA PRO A 32 10.09 -0.13 -0.98
C PRO A 32 11.56 -0.06 -0.56
N THR A 33 12.31 -1.15 -0.77
CA THR A 33 13.76 -1.13 -0.56
C THR A 33 14.45 -0.29 -1.64
N THR A 34 15.64 0.23 -1.35
CA THR A 34 16.48 0.97 -2.31
C THR A 34 16.71 0.19 -3.62
N ALA A 35 16.79 -1.15 -3.55
CA ALA A 35 16.91 -1.99 -4.73
C ALA A 35 15.66 -1.97 -5.63
N VAL A 36 14.46 -1.92 -5.04
CA VAL A 36 13.20 -1.76 -5.78
C VAL A 36 13.12 -0.37 -6.39
N ILE A 37 13.50 0.67 -5.64
CA ILE A 37 13.48 2.06 -6.14
C ILE A 37 14.47 2.24 -7.31
N LYS A 38 15.68 1.65 -7.24
CA LYS A 38 16.64 1.66 -8.37
C LYS A 38 16.06 1.00 -9.64
N LYS A 39 15.25 -0.05 -9.50
CA LYS A 39 14.52 -0.63 -10.64
C LYS A 39 13.50 0.35 -11.20
N TRP A 40 12.80 1.10 -10.35
CA TRP A 40 11.88 2.16 -10.80
C TRP A 40 12.62 3.28 -11.51
N GLN A 41 13.74 3.76 -10.99
CA GLN A 41 14.58 4.76 -11.63
C GLN A 41 15.02 4.32 -13.04
N ALA A 42 15.46 3.06 -13.18
CA ALA A 42 15.87 2.52 -14.47
C ALA A 42 14.72 2.48 -15.51
N LEU A 43 13.47 2.31 -15.05
CA LEU A 43 12.29 2.20 -15.91
C LEU A 43 11.60 3.54 -16.18
N LEU A 44 11.58 4.43 -15.18
CA LEU A 44 10.75 5.64 -15.15
C LEU A 44 11.56 6.94 -15.10
N GLY A 45 12.88 6.85 -15.01
CA GLY A 45 13.79 7.99 -15.03
C GLY A 45 14.12 8.58 -13.64
N PRO A 46 14.84 9.71 -13.61
CA PRO A 46 15.48 10.24 -12.40
C PRO A 46 14.51 10.72 -11.32
N LEU A 47 13.26 11.09 -11.67
CA LEU A 47 12.23 11.43 -10.67
C LEU A 47 11.85 10.27 -9.75
N TRP A 48 12.26 9.05 -10.10
CA TRP A 48 12.07 7.84 -9.31
C TRP A 48 13.39 7.33 -8.71
N SER A 49 14.41 8.19 -8.59
CA SER A 49 15.67 7.83 -7.91
C SER A 49 15.45 7.60 -6.41
N PRO A 50 16.34 6.84 -5.74
CA PRO A 50 16.30 6.68 -4.28
C PRO A 50 16.19 8.01 -3.53
N GLU A 51 16.97 9.00 -3.95
CA GLU A 51 17.03 10.31 -3.31
C GLU A 51 15.68 11.04 -3.40
N GLU A 52 15.11 11.13 -4.61
CA GLU A 52 13.80 11.77 -4.82
C GLU A 52 12.68 11.04 -4.08
N VAL A 53 12.65 9.70 -4.15
CA VAL A 53 11.59 8.91 -3.51
C VAL A 53 11.67 9.00 -1.98
N ILE A 54 12.87 8.94 -1.40
CA ILE A 54 13.07 9.11 0.05
C ILE A 54 12.63 10.51 0.47
N GLU A 55 12.96 11.55 -0.29
CA GLU A 55 12.52 12.91 0.02
C GLU A 55 11.00 13.04 0.00
N ARG A 56 10.30 12.43 -0.97
CA ARG A 56 8.82 12.41 -0.97
C ARG A 56 8.23 11.67 0.22
N PHE A 57 8.86 10.57 0.66
CA PHE A 57 8.43 9.91 1.89
C PHE A 57 8.62 10.79 3.13
N LYS A 58 9.71 11.55 3.20
CA LYS A 58 9.96 12.51 4.30
C LYS A 58 8.95 13.65 4.33
N GLU A 59 8.58 14.19 3.16
CA GLU A 59 7.53 15.21 3.05
C GLU A 59 6.15 14.68 3.47
N LEU A 60 5.88 13.40 3.18
CA LEU A 60 4.60 12.76 3.47
C LEU A 60 4.40 12.48 4.96
N GLU A 61 5.44 11.98 5.64
CA GLU A 61 5.29 11.38 6.97
C GLU A 61 5.62 12.30 8.15
N LYS A 62 4.97 12.01 9.27
CA LYS A 62 5.30 12.47 10.61
C LYS A 62 5.59 11.25 11.46
N TYR A 63 6.86 10.86 11.49
CA TYR A 63 7.29 9.62 12.13
C TYR A 63 7.35 9.76 13.66
N ASN A 64 6.62 8.90 14.35
CA ASN A 64 6.60 8.75 15.80
C ASN A 64 7.18 7.37 16.17
N GLY A 65 8.51 7.27 16.17
CA GLY A 65 9.20 6.00 16.41
C GLY A 65 10.69 6.17 16.62
N ARG A 66 11.40 5.04 16.76
CA ARG A 66 12.86 5.01 16.88
C ARG A 66 13.46 4.71 15.51
N THR A 67 14.52 5.44 15.16
CA THR A 67 15.29 5.19 13.94
C THR A 67 16.78 5.37 14.24
N ASN A 68 17.61 4.63 13.52
CA ASN A 68 19.06 4.80 13.47
C ASN A 68 19.51 5.73 12.33
N ASN A 69 18.58 6.24 11.51
CA ASN A 69 18.86 7.17 10.43
C ASN A 69 17.77 8.27 10.36
N PRO A 70 17.85 9.31 11.23
CA PRO A 70 16.86 10.39 11.25
C PRO A 70 16.74 11.16 9.93
N GLU A 71 17.83 11.28 9.17
CA GLU A 71 17.85 12.00 7.88
C GLU A 71 16.99 11.32 6.79
N ALA A 72 16.71 10.03 6.96
CA ALA A 72 15.83 9.27 6.07
C ALA A 72 14.34 9.33 6.48
N ARG A 73 13.99 10.03 7.56
CA ARG A 73 12.63 10.11 8.10
C ARG A 73 12.06 11.53 8.04
N GLY A 74 10.75 11.60 7.86
CA GLY A 74 9.96 12.83 7.98
C GLY A 74 9.40 12.95 9.39
N PHE A 75 9.37 14.17 9.93
CA PHE A 75 8.81 14.43 11.26
C PHE A 75 7.72 15.52 11.25
N ARG A 76 7.37 16.01 10.06
CA ARG A 76 6.49 17.17 9.88
C ARG A 76 5.45 17.00 8.77
N GLY A 77 5.42 15.83 8.14
CA GLY A 77 4.46 15.51 7.10
C GLY A 77 3.03 15.39 7.64
N HIS A 78 2.10 15.10 6.73
CA HIS A 78 0.67 15.04 7.03
C HIS A 78 0.22 13.67 7.53
N VAL A 79 1.03 12.63 7.36
CA VAL A 79 0.69 11.26 7.74
C VAL A 79 1.54 10.85 8.95
N ASP A 80 0.95 10.85 10.13
CA ASP A 80 1.45 10.18 11.33
C ASP A 80 1.77 8.69 11.05
N VAL A 81 3.04 8.35 11.25
CA VAL A 81 3.56 6.98 11.17
C VAL A 81 4.05 6.58 12.55
N ARG A 82 3.28 5.76 13.25
CA ARG A 82 3.55 5.31 14.62
C ARG A 82 4.29 3.98 14.62
N GLN A 83 5.44 3.90 15.27
CA GLN A 83 6.10 2.62 15.54
C GLN A 83 5.56 2.03 16.85
N ALA A 84 4.89 0.87 16.75
CA ALA A 84 4.21 0.25 17.87
C ALA A 84 4.40 -1.29 17.89
N PRO A 85 4.34 -1.92 19.07
CA PRO A 85 4.20 -1.28 20.39
C PRO A 85 5.50 -0.60 20.86
N VAL A 86 5.38 0.34 21.81
CA VAL A 86 6.56 1.01 22.40
C VAL A 86 7.44 0.01 23.14
N ASN A 87 6.83 -0.98 23.81
CA ASN A 87 7.52 -2.09 24.45
C ASN A 87 7.13 -3.39 23.74
N PRO A 88 8.08 -4.06 23.05
CA PRO A 88 7.81 -5.35 22.43
C PRO A 88 7.25 -6.37 23.42
N THR A 89 6.25 -7.12 23.00
CA THR A 89 5.70 -8.20 23.82
C THR A 89 6.65 -9.38 23.88
N ARG A 90 6.51 -10.22 24.92
CA ARG A 90 7.29 -11.46 25.06
C ARG A 90 7.17 -12.35 23.82
N MET A 91 6.00 -12.36 23.19
CA MET A 91 5.76 -13.08 21.95
C MET A 91 6.60 -12.53 20.79
N ALA A 92 6.60 -11.20 20.58
CA ALA A 92 7.39 -10.55 19.54
C ALA A 92 8.89 -10.85 19.71
N GLN A 93 9.40 -10.74 20.94
CA GLN A 93 10.81 -11.02 21.27
C GLN A 93 11.18 -12.48 20.99
N LYS A 94 10.34 -13.44 21.41
CA LYS A 94 10.55 -14.87 21.13
C LYS A 94 10.61 -15.16 19.63
N LEU A 95 9.71 -14.56 18.87
CA LEU A 95 9.65 -14.75 17.43
C LEU A 95 10.88 -14.15 16.73
N ALA A 96 11.25 -12.91 17.07
CA ALA A 96 12.45 -12.28 16.51
C ALA A 96 13.71 -13.09 16.82
N LEU A 97 13.89 -13.52 18.08
CA LEU A 97 15.03 -14.37 18.48
C LEU A 97 15.03 -15.72 17.75
N ALA A 98 13.86 -16.33 17.52
CA ALA A 98 13.77 -17.58 16.78
C ALA A 98 14.19 -17.39 15.31
N ILE A 99 13.77 -16.29 14.68
CA ILE A 99 14.15 -15.94 13.30
C ILE A 99 15.65 -15.64 13.22
N GLU A 100 16.19 -14.86 14.15
CA GLU A 100 17.61 -14.57 14.24
C GLU A 100 18.43 -15.85 14.37
N ARG A 101 18.07 -16.75 15.30
CA ARG A 101 18.75 -18.06 15.45
C ARG A 101 18.67 -18.94 14.21
N ALA A 102 17.56 -18.88 13.48
CA ALA A 102 17.35 -19.70 12.28
C ALA A 102 18.05 -19.15 11.04
N THR A 103 18.26 -17.83 10.97
CA THR A 103 18.72 -17.15 9.74
C THR A 103 20.09 -16.48 9.87
N GLY A 104 20.53 -16.19 11.10
CA GLY A 104 21.72 -15.39 11.40
C GLY A 104 21.53 -13.89 11.23
N PHE A 105 20.32 -13.40 10.92
CA PHE A 105 20.05 -11.97 10.76
C PHE A 105 19.59 -11.33 12.05
N GLU A 106 20.26 -10.25 12.42
CA GLU A 106 20.00 -9.47 13.64
C GLU A 106 18.69 -8.69 13.57
N GLU A 107 18.13 -8.36 14.74
CA GLU A 107 16.95 -7.53 14.86
C GLU A 107 17.17 -6.13 14.26
N ILE A 108 16.20 -5.67 13.45
CA ILE A 108 16.21 -4.37 12.81
C ILE A 108 15.29 -3.37 13.53
N LEU A 109 15.84 -2.18 13.81
CA LEU A 109 15.13 -1.12 14.52
C LEU A 109 14.10 -0.40 13.63
N ASP A 110 14.47 -0.09 12.39
CA ASP A 110 13.65 0.67 11.45
C ASP A 110 13.74 0.04 10.06
N TYR A 111 12.82 -0.87 9.74
CA TYR A 111 12.78 -1.53 8.43
C TYR A 111 12.49 -0.58 7.25
N ASN A 112 12.18 0.69 7.50
CA ASN A 112 11.94 1.71 6.48
C ASN A 112 13.15 2.66 6.30
N ASN A 113 14.25 2.46 7.06
CA ASN A 113 15.52 3.11 6.79
C ASN A 113 16.13 2.49 5.50
N PRO A 114 16.52 3.30 4.50
CA PRO A 114 17.03 2.84 3.21
C PRO A 114 18.31 1.99 3.30
N ASP A 115 19.07 2.14 4.38
CA ASP A 115 20.33 1.43 4.64
C ASP A 115 20.14 0.24 5.61
N THR A 116 18.93 0.01 6.10
CA THR A 116 18.69 -1.05 7.06
C THR A 116 18.90 -2.43 6.44
N PRO A 117 19.67 -3.30 7.11
CA PRO A 117 19.77 -4.68 6.67
C PRO A 117 18.41 -5.35 6.78
N ILE A 118 18.40 -6.54 6.25
CA ILE A 118 17.28 -7.46 6.33
C ILE A 118 17.37 -8.25 7.63
N GLY A 119 16.24 -8.54 8.24
CA GLY A 119 16.18 -9.21 9.53
C GLY A 119 14.79 -9.16 10.17
N PRO A 120 14.65 -9.80 11.34
CA PRO A 120 13.45 -9.71 12.15
C PRO A 120 13.29 -8.32 12.78
N TYR A 121 12.06 -7.93 13.09
CA TYR A 121 11.76 -6.74 13.87
C TYR A 121 10.68 -7.03 14.89
N THR A 122 10.71 -6.33 16.02
CA THR A 122 9.76 -6.51 17.13
C THR A 122 8.74 -5.38 17.27
N ARG A 123 8.71 -4.46 16.29
CA ARG A 123 7.78 -3.33 16.24
C ARG A 123 7.35 -3.07 14.81
N ASN A 124 6.05 -2.98 14.57
CA ASN A 124 5.52 -2.55 13.28
C ASN A 124 5.42 -1.02 13.23
N GLN A 125 5.39 -0.48 12.03
CA GLN A 125 5.09 0.92 11.77
C GLN A 125 3.72 1.00 11.14
N TYR A 126 2.87 1.87 11.66
CA TYR A 126 1.47 2.00 11.28
C TYR A 126 1.16 3.42 10.82
N THR A 127 0.27 3.58 9.85
CA THR A 127 -0.41 4.86 9.58
C THR A 127 -1.46 5.07 10.68
N GLN A 128 -1.00 5.63 11.79
CA GLN A 128 -1.71 5.83 13.03
C GLN A 128 -1.21 7.11 13.70
N GLU A 129 -2.13 7.87 14.27
CA GLU A 129 -1.81 8.93 15.24
C GLU A 129 -1.15 8.31 16.49
N PRO A 130 -0.43 9.09 17.33
CA PRO A 130 0.31 8.56 18.48
C PRO A 130 -0.52 7.71 19.47
N ASP A 131 -1.83 7.92 19.55
CA ASP A 131 -2.78 7.17 20.37
C ASP A 131 -3.27 5.85 19.72
N GLY A 132 -2.82 5.56 18.50
CA GLY A 132 -3.20 4.40 17.71
C GLY A 132 -4.44 4.59 16.83
N THR A 133 -5.04 5.78 16.82
CA THR A 133 -6.15 6.13 15.91
C THR A 133 -5.68 5.98 14.47
N ARG A 134 -6.49 5.30 13.64
CA ARG A 134 -6.16 5.09 12.22
C ARG A 134 -6.01 6.42 11.50
N GLU A 135 -4.92 6.52 10.75
CA GLU A 135 -4.77 7.55 9.75
C GLU A 135 -4.82 6.99 8.33
N SER A 136 -5.73 7.57 7.55
CA SER A 136 -5.99 7.28 6.14
C SER A 136 -5.59 8.48 5.29
N SER A 137 -5.44 8.31 3.98
CA SER A 137 -5.23 9.46 3.09
C SER A 137 -6.40 10.45 3.12
N SER A 138 -7.62 10.00 3.43
CA SER A 138 -8.75 10.92 3.62
C SER A 138 -8.67 11.73 4.92
N THR A 139 -8.24 11.13 6.03
CA THR A 139 -8.10 11.87 7.29
C THR A 139 -6.89 12.80 7.25
N ALA A 140 -5.80 12.41 6.59
CA ALA A 140 -4.62 13.25 6.44
C ALA A 140 -4.85 14.44 5.48
N PHE A 141 -5.46 14.20 4.30
CA PHE A 141 -5.53 15.21 3.22
C PHE A 141 -6.92 15.80 2.96
N LEU A 142 -7.99 15.19 3.48
CA LEU A 142 -9.38 15.61 3.27
C LEU A 142 -10.15 15.75 4.60
N SER A 143 -9.44 16.09 5.69
CA SER A 143 -10.04 16.28 7.01
C SER A 143 -11.06 17.43 7.04
N ARG A 144 -11.78 17.57 8.15
CA ARG A 144 -12.70 18.70 8.40
C ARG A 144 -12.02 20.08 8.40
N LYS A 145 -10.68 20.12 8.51
CA LYS A 145 -9.89 21.36 8.38
C LYS A 145 -9.64 21.76 6.91
N ILE A 146 -9.93 20.85 5.97
CA ILE A 146 -9.74 21.01 4.52
C ILE A 146 -11.08 21.04 3.79
N VAL A 147 -12.03 20.17 4.16
CA VAL A 147 -13.34 20.01 3.49
C VAL A 147 -14.47 19.93 4.52
N ASP A 148 -15.57 20.66 4.29
CA ASP A 148 -16.77 20.62 5.12
C ASP A 148 -17.64 19.37 4.87
N LYS A 149 -18.84 19.32 5.48
CA LYS A 149 -19.76 18.17 5.37
C LYS A 149 -20.48 18.12 4.04
N GLU A 150 -20.56 19.23 3.33
CA GLU A 150 -21.12 19.40 2.00
C GLU A 150 -20.12 19.01 0.90
N GLY A 151 -18.83 18.88 1.23
CA GLY A 151 -17.77 18.55 0.29
C GLY A 151 -17.06 19.77 -0.29
N CYS A 152 -17.29 20.96 0.26
CA CYS A 152 -16.65 22.20 -0.17
C CYS A 152 -15.37 22.46 0.64
N GLY A 153 -14.37 23.04 -0.01
CA GLY A 153 -13.13 23.45 0.64
C GLY A 153 -13.37 24.55 1.68
N VAL A 154 -12.80 24.40 2.87
CA VAL A 154 -12.89 25.41 3.95
C VAL A 154 -11.67 26.33 3.95
N ASN A 155 -11.79 27.48 4.61
CA ASN A 155 -10.75 28.52 4.72
C ASN A 155 -10.29 29.03 3.33
N GLY A 156 -11.23 29.28 2.43
CA GLY A 156 -10.97 29.84 1.09
C GLY A 156 -10.36 28.85 0.09
N ARG A 157 -10.31 27.55 0.42
CA ARG A 157 -9.79 26.52 -0.50
C ARG A 157 -10.75 26.27 -1.65
N ASN A 158 -10.25 26.42 -2.87
CA ASN A 158 -10.98 26.05 -4.09
C ASN A 158 -10.91 24.53 -4.32
N LEU A 159 -11.74 23.79 -3.60
CA LEU A 159 -11.83 22.33 -3.65
C LEU A 159 -13.31 21.91 -3.58
N MET A 160 -13.67 20.92 -4.38
CA MET A 160 -14.97 20.26 -4.33
C MET A 160 -14.78 18.75 -4.34
N LEU A 161 -15.37 18.09 -3.35
CA LEU A 161 -15.32 16.65 -3.14
C LEU A 161 -16.70 16.04 -3.41
N LEU A 162 -16.81 15.31 -4.52
CA LEU A 162 -18.04 14.60 -4.86
C LEU A 162 -17.97 13.15 -4.40
N THR A 163 -18.66 12.83 -3.31
CA THR A 163 -18.81 11.45 -2.82
C THR A 163 -20.04 10.78 -3.42
N LYS A 164 -20.11 9.44 -3.31
CA LYS A 164 -21.16 8.62 -3.94
C LYS A 164 -21.28 8.83 -5.46
N SER A 165 -20.19 9.28 -6.08
CA SER A 165 -20.04 9.50 -7.51
C SER A 165 -19.16 8.42 -8.11
N THR A 166 -19.60 7.80 -9.21
CA THR A 166 -18.84 6.77 -9.93
C THR A 166 -18.49 7.29 -11.32
N ALA A 167 -17.21 7.54 -11.59
CA ALA A 167 -16.74 7.88 -12.93
C ALA A 167 -17.04 6.72 -13.91
N LEU A 168 -17.57 7.07 -15.07
CA LEU A 168 -17.99 6.13 -16.11
C LEU A 168 -16.99 6.12 -17.27
N ASN A 169 -16.58 7.30 -17.75
CA ASN A 169 -15.62 7.50 -18.82
C ASN A 169 -15.02 8.91 -18.75
N ILE A 170 -13.88 9.08 -19.40
CA ILE A 170 -13.23 10.36 -19.65
C ILE A 170 -13.77 10.91 -20.97
N ILE A 171 -14.06 12.20 -20.99
CA ILE A 171 -14.54 12.93 -22.16
C ILE A 171 -13.32 13.46 -22.91
N PHE A 172 -13.28 13.21 -24.22
CA PHE A 172 -12.21 13.66 -25.10
C PHE A 172 -12.72 14.64 -26.16
N CYS A 173 -11.89 15.63 -26.46
CA CYS A 173 -11.93 16.39 -27.71
C CYS A 173 -10.61 16.10 -28.43
N ASP A 174 -10.68 15.43 -29.58
CA ASP A 174 -9.53 14.78 -30.21
C ASP A 174 -8.76 13.89 -29.22
N ASN A 175 -7.48 14.20 -28.97
CA ASN A 175 -6.62 13.48 -28.03
C ASN A 175 -6.47 14.19 -26.68
N ILE A 176 -7.32 15.18 -26.39
CA ILE A 176 -7.26 15.98 -25.16
C ILE A 176 -8.41 15.55 -24.23
N ALA A 177 -8.06 15.12 -23.02
CA ALA A 177 -9.03 14.85 -21.96
C ALA A 177 -9.61 16.17 -21.42
N ILE A 178 -10.90 16.41 -21.67
CA ILE A 178 -11.58 17.66 -21.32
C ILE A 178 -12.56 17.52 -20.15
N GLY A 179 -12.82 16.30 -19.67
CA GLY A 179 -13.75 16.08 -18.57
C GLY A 179 -13.97 14.62 -18.22
N VAL A 180 -14.92 14.37 -17.33
CA VAL A 180 -15.33 13.04 -16.88
C VAL A 180 -16.85 13.00 -16.78
N ASP A 181 -17.43 11.96 -17.34
CA ASP A 181 -18.82 11.59 -17.07
C ASP A 181 -18.88 10.69 -15.84
N PHE A 182 -19.88 10.89 -15.00
CA PHE A 182 -20.05 10.15 -13.76
C PHE A 182 -21.52 9.97 -13.39
N LEU A 183 -21.79 8.87 -12.69
CA LEU A 183 -23.09 8.59 -12.09
C LEU A 183 -23.09 9.09 -10.65
N ARG A 184 -24.10 9.87 -10.26
CA ARG A 184 -24.34 10.26 -8.87
C ARG A 184 -25.84 10.24 -8.59
N GLU A 185 -26.25 9.51 -7.56
CA GLU A 185 -27.66 9.43 -7.15
C GLU A 185 -28.61 9.01 -8.30
N GLY A 186 -28.13 8.13 -9.19
CA GLY A 186 -28.87 7.67 -10.36
C GLY A 186 -28.84 8.63 -11.56
N LEU A 187 -28.27 9.82 -11.41
CA LEU A 187 -28.16 10.82 -12.47
C LEU A 187 -26.82 10.69 -13.21
N TYR A 188 -26.89 10.76 -14.54
CA TYR A 188 -25.73 10.89 -15.42
C TYR A 188 -25.33 12.36 -15.48
N LEU A 189 -24.10 12.68 -15.08
CA LEU A 189 -23.58 14.04 -14.96
C LEU A 189 -22.18 14.14 -15.59
N SER A 190 -21.77 15.34 -15.96
CA SER A 190 -20.44 15.61 -16.51
C SER A 190 -19.72 16.69 -15.70
N ALA A 191 -18.41 16.55 -15.55
CA ALA A 191 -17.52 17.56 -14.99
C ALA A 191 -16.36 17.86 -15.95
N PHE A 192 -16.20 19.12 -16.34
CA PHE A 192 -15.17 19.54 -17.29
C PHE A 192 -13.91 20.06 -16.60
N ALA A 193 -12.75 19.81 -17.21
CA ALA A 193 -11.44 20.17 -16.71
C ALA A 193 -10.72 21.11 -17.69
N ARG A 194 -10.22 22.25 -17.20
CA ARG A 194 -9.45 23.21 -18.03
C ARG A 194 -7.98 22.86 -18.20
N LYS A 195 -7.43 22.00 -17.32
CA LYS A 195 -5.99 21.74 -17.26
C LYS A 195 -5.68 20.25 -17.38
N LYS A 196 -6.20 19.43 -16.46
CA LYS A 196 -5.85 18.02 -16.35
C LYS A 196 -7.01 17.20 -15.83
N VAL A 197 -7.09 15.96 -16.30
CA VAL A 197 -7.84 14.87 -15.68
C VAL A 197 -6.81 13.89 -15.11
N ILE A 198 -6.93 13.54 -13.83
CA ILE A 198 -6.01 12.62 -13.16
C ILE A 198 -6.80 11.38 -12.71
N VAL A 199 -6.37 10.19 -13.16
CA VAL A 199 -7.04 8.93 -12.83
C VAL A 199 -6.39 8.28 -11.62
N CYS A 200 -7.12 8.23 -10.51
CA CYS A 200 -6.67 7.62 -9.24
C CYS A 200 -7.63 6.52 -8.76
N ALA A 201 -8.19 5.71 -9.66
CA ALA A 201 -9.20 4.70 -9.33
C ALA A 201 -8.61 3.36 -8.82
N GLY A 202 -7.30 3.28 -8.63
CA GLY A 202 -6.57 2.07 -8.20
C GLY A 202 -6.31 1.07 -9.34
N ALA A 203 -5.48 0.06 -9.07
CA ALA A 203 -4.94 -0.86 -10.09
C ALA A 203 -6.02 -1.66 -10.86
N ILE A 204 -7.19 -1.90 -10.27
CA ILE A 204 -8.28 -2.66 -10.90
C ILE A 204 -9.21 -1.74 -11.70
N LYS A 205 -9.62 -0.59 -11.14
CA LYS A 205 -10.65 0.25 -11.76
C LYS A 205 -10.08 1.31 -12.70
N SER A 206 -8.83 1.71 -12.54
CA SER A 206 -8.17 2.65 -13.47
C SER A 206 -8.08 2.08 -14.89
N PRO A 207 -7.55 0.86 -15.13
CA PRO A 207 -7.54 0.31 -16.50
C PRO A 207 -8.95 0.10 -17.05
N LYS A 208 -9.92 -0.29 -16.20
CA LYS A 208 -11.33 -0.36 -16.63
C LYS A 208 -11.84 1.00 -17.11
N LEU A 209 -11.61 2.07 -16.34
CA LEU A 209 -12.03 3.42 -16.71
C LEU A 209 -11.34 3.87 -18.01
N LEU A 210 -10.03 3.62 -18.15
CA LEU A 210 -9.29 3.92 -19.38
C LEU A 210 -9.89 3.19 -20.59
N MET A 211 -10.15 1.89 -20.48
CA MET A 211 -10.77 1.12 -21.57
C MET A 211 -12.18 1.61 -21.91
N LEU A 212 -13.01 1.91 -20.91
CA LEU A 212 -14.34 2.51 -21.12
C LEU A 212 -14.27 3.90 -21.78
N SER A 213 -13.12 4.55 -21.71
CA SER A 213 -12.85 5.87 -22.31
C SER A 213 -12.11 5.78 -23.65
N GLY A 214 -11.94 4.59 -24.22
CA GLY A 214 -11.27 4.39 -25.50
C GLY A 214 -9.75 4.29 -25.45
N ILE A 215 -9.15 4.10 -24.27
CA ILE A 215 -7.71 3.88 -24.09
C ILE A 215 -7.45 2.43 -23.67
N GLY A 216 -6.91 1.61 -24.58
CA GLY A 216 -6.68 0.18 -24.35
C GLY A 216 -6.44 -0.61 -25.63
N PRO A 217 -6.46 -1.95 -25.60
CA PRO A 217 -6.22 -2.78 -26.78
C PRO A 217 -7.29 -2.52 -27.85
N ALA A 218 -6.90 -1.96 -29.00
CA ALA A 218 -7.87 -1.48 -30.01
C ALA A 218 -8.87 -2.54 -30.47
N ASN A 219 -8.46 -3.81 -30.61
CA ASN A 219 -9.35 -4.90 -31.01
C ASN A 219 -10.40 -5.22 -29.94
N GLU A 220 -10.01 -5.23 -28.65
CA GLU A 220 -10.95 -5.44 -27.54
C GLU A 220 -11.96 -4.28 -27.44
N LEU A 221 -11.50 -3.04 -27.66
CA LEU A 221 -12.35 -1.85 -27.66
C LEU A 221 -13.39 -1.87 -28.80
N ARG A 222 -12.95 -2.11 -30.04
CA ARG A 222 -13.82 -2.20 -31.22
C ARG A 222 -14.86 -3.31 -31.08
N ALA A 223 -14.46 -4.48 -30.57
CA ALA A 223 -15.38 -5.60 -30.33
C ALA A 223 -16.50 -5.27 -29.33
N LYS A 224 -16.31 -4.25 -28.49
CA LYS A 224 -17.30 -3.75 -27.51
C LYS A 224 -18.01 -2.48 -27.98
N GLY A 225 -17.79 -2.03 -29.22
CA GLY A 225 -18.37 -0.79 -29.75
C GLY A 225 -17.81 0.49 -29.12
N ILE A 226 -16.63 0.43 -28.50
CA ILE A 226 -15.99 1.60 -27.87
C ILE A 226 -15.05 2.25 -28.91
N PRO A 227 -15.20 3.56 -29.20
CA PRO A 227 -14.26 4.30 -30.05
C PRO A 227 -12.84 4.26 -29.49
N VAL A 228 -11.85 4.06 -30.36
CA VAL A 228 -10.44 3.98 -29.97
C VAL A 228 -9.84 5.39 -30.00
N ILE A 229 -9.50 5.91 -28.82
CA ILE A 229 -8.75 7.17 -28.65
C ILE A 229 -7.25 6.89 -28.69
N PHE A 230 -6.80 5.84 -27.99
CA PHE A 230 -5.39 5.45 -27.97
C PHE A 230 -5.25 3.93 -27.85
N ASP A 231 -4.58 3.32 -28.82
CA ASP A 231 -4.28 1.88 -28.80
C ASP A 231 -3.11 1.59 -27.86
N ASN A 232 -3.41 0.96 -26.72
CA ASN A 232 -2.41 0.54 -25.75
C ASN A 232 -2.69 -0.87 -25.25
N GLN A 233 -1.90 -1.82 -25.74
CA GLN A 233 -2.01 -3.24 -25.43
C GLN A 233 -1.72 -3.58 -23.95
N ASN A 234 -1.06 -2.68 -23.21
CA ASN A 234 -0.69 -2.91 -21.81
C ASN A 234 -1.78 -2.52 -20.81
N VAL A 235 -2.83 -1.79 -21.23
CA VAL A 235 -3.91 -1.37 -20.31
C VAL A 235 -4.67 -2.62 -19.83
N GLY A 236 -4.72 -2.78 -18.50
CA GLY A 236 -5.38 -3.93 -17.88
C GLY A 236 -4.54 -5.20 -17.86
N LYS A 237 -3.28 -5.15 -18.29
CA LYS A 237 -2.32 -6.28 -18.21
C LYS A 237 -1.36 -6.08 -17.04
N ASN A 238 -0.48 -7.08 -16.81
CA ASN A 238 0.58 -7.05 -15.79
C ASN A 238 0.08 -6.81 -14.35
N LEU A 239 -1.09 -7.36 -14.00
CA LEU A 239 -1.58 -7.31 -12.63
C LEU A 239 -0.64 -8.12 -11.73
N ALA A 240 0.01 -7.43 -10.78
CA ALA A 240 0.87 -8.04 -9.78
C ALA A 240 0.28 -7.86 -8.38
N ASN A 241 0.47 -8.86 -7.52
CA ASN A 241 0.09 -8.81 -6.12
C ASN A 241 1.00 -9.74 -5.30
N HIS A 242 1.07 -9.54 -3.99
CA HIS A 242 1.75 -10.45 -3.09
C HIS A 242 0.84 -11.64 -2.75
N SER A 243 1.28 -12.84 -3.05
CA SER A 243 0.65 -14.07 -2.55
C SER A 243 1.08 -14.31 -1.11
N ILE A 244 0.17 -14.78 -0.25
CA ILE A 244 0.49 -15.14 1.13
C ILE A 244 0.28 -16.63 1.32
N ILE A 245 1.29 -17.31 1.85
CA ILE A 245 1.20 -18.69 2.35
C ILE A 245 1.18 -18.62 3.88
N ALA A 246 0.33 -19.41 4.52
CA ALA A 246 0.19 -19.41 5.97
C ALA A 246 0.73 -20.72 6.57
N ALA A 247 1.59 -20.61 7.58
CA ALA A 247 1.93 -21.71 8.48
C ALA A 247 1.29 -21.45 9.86
N ILE A 248 0.70 -22.47 10.47
CA ILE A 248 -0.14 -22.33 11.66
C ILE A 248 0.49 -23.12 12.81
N PHE A 249 0.67 -22.47 13.96
CA PHE A 249 1.32 -23.03 15.15
C PHE A 249 0.49 -22.76 16.40
N SER A 250 0.46 -23.70 17.33
CA SER A 250 -0.06 -23.46 18.69
C SER A 250 0.90 -22.56 19.48
N THR A 251 0.36 -21.65 20.28
CA THR A 251 1.16 -20.75 21.14
C THR A 251 0.94 -21.02 22.62
N ASN A 252 1.92 -20.66 23.45
CA ASN A 252 1.72 -20.59 24.89
C ASN A 252 0.65 -19.51 25.21
N PRO A 253 -0.45 -19.83 25.90
CA PRO A 253 -1.54 -18.88 26.18
C PRO A 253 -1.13 -17.63 26.99
N ASN A 254 0.02 -17.70 27.67
CA ASN A 254 0.57 -16.62 28.48
C ASN A 254 1.41 -15.63 27.66
N ASP A 255 1.86 -16.01 26.46
CA ASP A 255 2.58 -15.10 25.57
C ASP A 255 1.55 -14.26 24.78
N LYS A 256 1.08 -13.16 25.39
CA LYS A 256 0.12 -12.28 24.74
C LYS A 256 0.77 -11.57 23.54
N PRO A 257 0.16 -11.63 22.35
CA PRO A 257 0.73 -11.02 21.17
C PRO A 257 0.54 -9.51 21.21
N VAL A 258 -0.70 -9.03 21.42
CA VAL A 258 -1.05 -7.62 21.48
C VAL A 258 -0.90 -7.12 22.93
N PRO A 259 -0.25 -5.97 23.16
CA PRO A 259 -0.16 -5.37 24.48
C PRO A 259 -1.55 -4.94 25.00
N PRO A 260 -1.91 -5.19 26.27
CA PRO A 260 -3.19 -4.75 26.84
C PRO A 260 -3.39 -3.24 26.84
N ASP A 261 -2.30 -2.48 26.95
CA ASP A 261 -2.25 -1.02 26.98
C ASP A 261 -2.19 -0.37 25.59
N ASP A 262 -2.06 -1.17 24.53
CA ASP A 262 -2.02 -0.69 23.14
C ASP A 262 -2.73 -1.68 22.20
N PRO A 263 -4.08 -1.75 22.26
CA PRO A 263 -4.86 -2.67 21.44
C PRO A 263 -4.76 -2.38 19.93
N ASN A 264 -4.29 -1.19 19.55
CA ASN A 264 -4.12 -0.77 18.16
C ASN A 264 -2.81 -1.29 17.53
N ALA A 265 -1.86 -1.81 18.33
CA ALA A 265 -0.65 -2.50 17.89
C ALA A 265 -0.91 -3.99 17.55
N HIS A 266 -1.83 -4.23 16.63
CA HIS A 266 -2.41 -5.55 16.34
C HIS A 266 -1.45 -6.55 15.66
N LEU A 267 -0.34 -6.07 15.08
CA LEU A 267 0.76 -6.85 14.53
C LEU A 267 2.06 -6.45 15.25
N ILE A 268 2.77 -7.42 15.81
CA ILE A 268 3.81 -7.10 16.82
C ILE A 268 5.24 -7.37 16.37
N ALA A 269 5.40 -8.13 15.29
CA ALA A 269 6.70 -8.51 14.81
C ALA A 269 6.59 -8.85 13.33
N GLY A 270 7.74 -9.13 12.73
CA GLY A 270 7.83 -9.68 11.38
C GLY A 270 9.28 -9.83 11.00
N ALA A 271 9.52 -10.12 9.74
CA ALA A 271 10.87 -10.09 9.20
C ALA A 271 10.84 -9.77 7.72
N PHE A 272 11.83 -9.02 7.27
CA PHE A 272 12.20 -9.01 5.87
C PHE A 272 13.40 -9.91 5.72
N LEU A 273 13.25 -11.04 5.05
CA LEU A 273 14.32 -12.00 4.84
C LEU A 273 14.57 -12.12 3.33
N PRO A 274 15.76 -11.81 2.84
CA PRO A 274 16.27 -12.39 1.63
C PRO A 274 16.99 -13.70 1.96
N ASN A 275 17.23 -14.46 0.91
CA ASN A 275 18.61 -14.64 0.46
C ASN A 275 18.56 -14.93 -1.06
N PRO A 276 19.24 -14.14 -1.91
CA PRO A 276 20.49 -14.73 -2.37
C PRO A 276 21.66 -13.75 -2.47
N ALA A 277 22.50 -13.70 -1.44
CA ALA A 277 23.84 -13.13 -1.43
C ALA A 277 24.73 -13.77 -2.52
N PRO A 278 25.83 -13.13 -2.93
CA PRO A 278 26.84 -13.80 -3.76
C PRO A 278 27.30 -15.11 -3.08
N GLY A 279 27.15 -16.26 -3.75
CA GLY A 279 27.44 -17.60 -3.20
C GLY A 279 26.26 -18.31 -2.51
N SER A 280 25.09 -17.68 -2.42
CA SER A 280 23.89 -18.28 -1.83
C SER A 280 23.12 -19.18 -2.81
N ASN A 281 22.19 -19.95 -2.26
CA ASN A 281 21.43 -20.94 -3.02
C ASN A 281 20.40 -20.25 -3.97
N PRO A 282 20.48 -20.46 -5.30
CA PRO A 282 19.56 -19.87 -6.29
C PRO A 282 18.12 -20.39 -6.19
N LYS A 283 17.84 -21.29 -5.25
CA LYS A 283 16.49 -21.76 -4.88
C LYS A 283 15.82 -20.89 -3.80
N LEU A 284 16.55 -20.02 -3.12
CA LEU A 284 16.00 -19.18 -2.06
C LEU A 284 15.23 -17.97 -2.63
N ARG A 285 14.26 -17.49 -1.85
CA ARG A 285 13.30 -16.45 -2.20
C ARG A 285 13.39 -15.32 -1.18
N ALA A 286 13.28 -14.08 -1.64
CA ALA A 286 12.99 -12.98 -0.75
C ALA A 286 11.56 -13.11 -0.24
N VAL A 287 11.38 -13.11 1.08
CA VAL A 287 10.10 -13.26 1.74
C VAL A 287 9.90 -12.20 2.82
N GLN A 288 8.65 -11.76 2.96
CA GLN A 288 8.20 -11.02 4.13
C GLN A 288 7.49 -12.01 5.06
N ILE A 289 7.85 -11.99 6.33
CA ILE A 289 7.16 -12.75 7.37
C ILE A 289 6.24 -11.80 8.13
N GLU A 290 4.95 -12.12 8.12
CA GLU A 290 3.88 -11.33 8.75
C GLU A 290 3.09 -12.23 9.71
N PRO A 291 3.51 -12.32 10.98
CA PRO A 291 2.80 -13.08 12.00
C PRO A 291 1.52 -12.36 12.42
N PHE A 292 0.43 -13.10 12.54
CA PHE A 292 -0.80 -12.64 13.18
C PHE A 292 -1.35 -13.72 14.10
N PHE A 293 -2.07 -13.29 15.14
CA PHE A 293 -2.46 -14.17 16.23
C PHE A 293 -3.97 -14.19 16.40
N SER A 294 -4.52 -15.37 16.64
CA SER A 294 -5.93 -15.56 16.94
C SER A 294 -6.10 -16.82 17.76
N ASN A 295 -6.90 -16.78 18.84
CA ASN A 295 -7.31 -17.97 19.59
C ASN A 295 -6.14 -18.92 19.96
N ASN A 296 -5.11 -18.41 20.64
CA ASN A 296 -3.90 -19.16 21.01
C ASN A 296 -3.15 -19.83 19.83
N THR A 297 -3.34 -19.29 18.63
CA THR A 297 -2.70 -19.74 17.41
C THR A 297 -1.86 -18.61 16.83
N LEU A 298 -0.61 -18.92 16.48
CA LEU A 298 0.27 -18.08 15.69
C LEU A 298 0.13 -18.50 14.23
N ILE A 299 -0.27 -17.56 13.39
CA ILE A 299 -0.30 -17.74 11.95
C ILE A 299 0.84 -16.93 11.37
N VAL A 300 1.83 -17.62 10.80
CA VAL A 300 2.97 -17.02 10.12
C VAL A 300 2.62 -16.87 8.65
N GLY A 301 2.27 -15.66 8.23
CA GLY A 301 2.13 -15.31 6.82
C GLY A 301 3.51 -15.18 6.18
N ILE A 302 3.69 -15.80 5.01
CA ILE A 302 4.93 -15.78 4.23
C ILE A 302 4.58 -15.25 2.85
N SER A 303 5.07 -14.05 2.55
CA SER A 303 4.80 -13.33 1.29
C SER A 303 6.06 -13.31 0.44
N PRO A 304 6.11 -13.98 -0.73
CA PRO A 304 7.23 -13.87 -1.66
C PRO A 304 7.30 -12.46 -2.26
N ILE A 305 8.42 -11.77 -2.06
CA ILE A 305 8.62 -10.36 -2.50
C ILE A 305 9.24 -10.29 -3.92
N GLN A 306 9.81 -11.41 -4.40
CA GLN A 306 10.25 -11.59 -5.78
C GLN A 306 9.90 -13.01 -6.25
N PRO A 307 8.73 -13.23 -6.86
CA PRO A 307 8.48 -14.47 -7.58
C PRO A 307 9.51 -14.60 -8.73
N LYS A 308 9.99 -15.84 -8.99
CA LYS A 308 10.84 -16.11 -10.18
C LYS A 308 10.03 -15.85 -11.44
#